data_AF-A0A377HKV4-F1
#
_entry.id   AF-A0A377HKV4-F1
#
_cell.length_a   1.000
_cell.length_b   1.000
_cell.length_c   1.000
_cell.angle_alpha   90.00
_cell.angle_beta   90.00
_cell.angle_gamma   90.00
#
_symmetry.space_group_name_H-M   'P 1'
#
loop_
_entity.id
_entity.type
_entity.pdbx_description
1 polymer ?
#
loop_
_entity_poly.entity_id
_entity_poly.type
_entity_poly.pdbx_seq_one_letter_code
_entity_poly.pdbx_strand_id
1 'polypeptide(L)' 'MNNFLAIFLSADGAIVRHADTAEVMNIQLGEFESKDIAIQQAMQQLDCPENVNNVLLKGQNQGGFLVVDAQEFASV' A
#
# COMPACT_ATOMS: atom_id res chain seq x y z
N MET A 1 13.19 0.38 13.48
CA MET A 1 12.78 0.36 12.07
C MET A 1 11.63 -0.63 11.97
N ASN A 2 10.57 -0.28 11.25
CA ASN A 2 9.38 -1.10 11.09
C ASN A 2 9.29 -1.56 9.64
N ASN A 3 8.81 -2.79 9.41
CA ASN A 3 8.57 -3.30 8.06
C ASN A 3 7.24 -2.75 7.54
N PHE A 4 7.24 -2.23 6.31
CA PHE A 4 6.08 -1.65 5.66
C PHE A 4 5.71 -2.42 4.39
N LEU A 5 4.42 -2.43 4.12
CA LEU A 5 3.81 -3.09 2.98
C LEU A 5 2.80 -2.14 2.31
N ALA A 6 2.66 -2.28 1.00
CA ALA A 6 1.66 -1.60 0.18
C ALA A 6 0.56 -2.60 -0.19
N ILE A 7 -0.63 -2.46 0.37
CA ILE A 7 -1.82 -3.25 0.03
C ILE A 7 -2.44 -2.70 -1.26
N PHE A 8 -2.80 -3.56 -2.20
CA PHE A 8 -3.50 -3.12 -3.41
C PHE A 8 -4.94 -2.73 -3.11
N LEU A 9 -5.35 -1.58 -3.63
CA LEU A 9 -6.73 -1.09 -3.59
C LEU A 9 -7.32 -1.06 -5.01
N SER A 10 -8.58 -1.45 -5.14
CA SER A 10 -9.36 -1.27 -6.36
C SER A 10 -9.79 0.19 -6.54
N ALA A 11 -10.37 0.52 -7.70
CA ALA A 11 -10.79 1.88 -8.03
C ALA A 11 -11.85 2.46 -7.08
N ASP A 12 -12.58 1.61 -6.38
CA ASP A 12 -13.56 1.96 -5.33
C ASP A 12 -12.94 2.09 -3.92
N GLY A 13 -11.64 1.83 -3.78
CA GLY A 13 -10.92 1.84 -2.50
C GLY A 13 -11.04 0.54 -1.70
N ALA A 14 -11.65 -0.52 -2.25
CA ALA A 14 -11.70 -1.80 -1.58
C ALA A 14 -10.34 -2.53 -1.66
N ILE A 15 -10.06 -3.38 -0.67
CA ILE A 15 -8.84 -4.18 -0.62
C ILE A 15 -8.93 -5.30 -1.66
N VAL A 16 -7.95 -5.35 -2.55
CA VAL A 16 -7.85 -6.43 -3.54
C VAL A 16 -7.30 -7.67 -2.86
N ARG A 17 -8.03 -8.78 -2.99
CA ARG A 17 -7.61 -10.10 -2.50
C ARG A 17 -7.44 -11.06 -3.68
N HIS A 18 -6.51 -11.99 -3.55
CA HIS A 18 -6.30 -13.03 -4.55
C HIS A 18 -7.55 -13.93 -4.62
N ALA A 19 -8.04 -14.20 -5.83
CA ALA A 19 -9.32 -14.90 -6.03
C ALA A 19 -9.30 -16.34 -5.46
N ASP A 20 -8.15 -17.01 -5.56
CA ASP A 20 -8.03 -18.43 -5.19
C ASP A 20 -7.65 -18.65 -3.72
N THR A 21 -6.85 -17.77 -3.12
CA THR A 21 -6.33 -17.94 -1.74
C THR A 21 -7.02 -17.03 -0.73
N ALA A 22 -7.81 -16.06 -1.20
CA ALA A 22 -8.39 -14.98 -0.39
C ALA A 22 -7.36 -14.11 0.36
N GLU A 23 -6.07 -14.24 0.03
CA GLU A 23 -5.00 -13.46 0.64
C GLU A 23 -5.01 -12.02 0.13
N VAL A 24 -4.70 -11.07 1.02
CA VAL A 24 -4.61 -9.65 0.68
C VAL A 24 -3.44 -9.44 -0.26
N MET A 25 -3.72 -8.90 -1.45
CA MET A 25 -2.69 -8.54 -2.41
C MET A 25 -1.86 -7.41 -1.81
N ASN A 26 -0.54 -7.61 -1.73
CA ASN A 26 0.38 -6.63 -1.18
C ASN A 26 1.77 -6.68 -1.83
N ILE A 27 2.54 -5.62 -1.66
CA ILE A 27 3.96 -5.51 -2.03
C ILE A 27 4.75 -5.16 -0.77
N GLN A 28 5.83 -5.88 -0.51
CA GLN A 28 6.73 -5.54 0.59
C GLN A 28 7.62 -4.37 0.19
N LEU A 29 7.53 -3.27 0.95
CA LEU A 29 8.30 -2.04 0.70
C LEU A 29 9.67 -2.09 1.39
N GLY A 30 9.77 -2.80 2.51
CA GLY A 30 10.98 -2.95 3.31
C GLY A 30 10.88 -2.27 4.68
N GLU A 31 12.02 -2.13 5.33
CA GLU A 31 12.12 -1.53 6.67
C GLU A 31 12.44 -0.04 6.62
N PHE A 32 11.63 0.77 7.29
CA PHE A 32 11.81 2.22 7.36
C PHE A 32 11.72 2.72 8.80
N GLU A 33 12.28 3.90 9.04
CA GLU A 33 12.24 4.54 10.36
C GLU A 33 10.86 5.13 10.69
N SER A 34 10.12 5.56 9.67
CA SER A 34 8.77 6.11 9.81
C SER A 34 7.89 5.77 8.62
N LYS A 35 6.57 5.85 8.81
CA LYS A 35 5.57 5.63 7.76
C LYS A 35 5.69 6.65 6.63
N ASP A 36 6.01 7.91 6.95
CA ASP A 36 6.19 8.96 5.93
C ASP A 36 7.35 8.63 4.97
N ILE A 37 8.48 8.13 5.50
CA ILE A 37 9.61 7.69 4.66
C ILE A 37 9.19 6.52 3.78
N ALA A 38 8.48 5.54 4.35
CA ALA A 38 7.96 4.40 3.60
C ALA A 38 7.03 4.83 2.46
N ILE A 39 6.13 5.79 2.71
CA ILE A 39 5.21 6.37 1.72
C ILE A 39 6.01 7.05 0.59
N GLN A 40 6.96 7.92 0.92
CA GLN A 40 7.75 8.62 -0.09
C GLN A 40 8.55 7.65 -0.97
N GLN A 41 9.12 6.60 -0.38
CA GLN A 41 9.81 5.55 -1.11
C GLN A 41 8.84 4.73 -1.97
N ALA A 42 7.68 4.36 -1.44
CA ALA A 42 6.66 3.62 -2.17
C ALA A 42 6.08 4.42 -3.35
N MET A 43 5.90 5.74 -3.20
CA MET A 43 5.48 6.63 -4.30
C MET A 43 6.48 6.57 -5.47
N GLN A 44 7.78 6.60 -5.18
CA GLN A 44 8.82 6.48 -6.20
C GLN A 44 8.89 5.08 -6.82
N GLN A 45 8.76 4.02 -6.01
CA GLN A 45 8.82 2.63 -6.49
C GLN A 45 7.61 2.23 -7.32
N LEU A 46 6.43 2.73 -6.98
CA LEU A 46 5.14 2.37 -7.59
C LEU A 46 4.64 3.41 -8.60
N ASP A 47 5.45 4.43 -8.90
CA ASP A 47 5.15 5.53 -9.81
C ASP A 47 3.78 6.18 -9.51
N CYS A 48 3.55 6.45 -8.22
CA CYS A 48 2.31 7.06 -7.73
C CYS A 48 2.57 8.54 -7.40
N PRO A 49 2.03 9.49 -8.18
CA PRO A 49 2.35 10.91 -8.03
C PRO A 49 1.67 11.58 -6.83
N GLU A 50 0.58 11.00 -6.32
CA GLU A 50 -0.22 11.58 -5.25
C GLU A 50 -0.46 10.57 -4.13
N ASN A 51 -0.54 11.08 -2.90
CA ASN A 51 -0.98 10.30 -1.74
C ASN A 51 -2.01 11.08 -0.92
N VAL A 52 -2.99 10.36 -0.36
CA VAL A 52 -4.02 10.91 0.54
C VAL A 52 -4.19 9.97 1.72
N ASN A 53 -3.91 10.43 2.93
CA ASN A 53 -4.07 9.64 4.17
C ASN A 53 -3.43 8.23 4.09
N ASN A 54 -2.17 8.14 3.65
CA ASN A 54 -1.41 6.89 3.45
C ASN A 54 -1.87 6.01 2.27
N VAL A 55 -2.82 6.47 1.47
CA VAL A 55 -3.21 5.83 0.22
C VAL A 55 -2.48 6.50 -0.95
N LEU A 56 -1.66 5.73 -1.66
CA LEU A 56 -1.00 6.15 -2.89
C LEU A 56 -1.98 5.99 -4.05
N LEU A 57 -2.20 7.05 -4.81
CA LEU A 57 -3.10 7.04 -5.94
C LEU A 57 -2.29 6.85 -7.22
N LYS A 58 -2.66 5.82 -8.01
CA LYS A 58 -2.00 5.54 -9.30
C LYS A 58 -2.50 6.45 -10.44
N GLY A 59 -3.53 7.26 -10.20
CA GLY A 59 -4.17 8.16 -11.17
C GLY A 59 -5.69 7.96 -11.26
N GLN A 60 -6.35 8.68 -12.18
CA GLN A 60 -7.82 8.66 -12.30
C GLN A 60 -8.36 7.23 -12.53
N ASN A 61 -9.12 6.73 -11.55
CA ASN A 61 -9.82 5.44 -11.56
C ASN A 61 -8.95 4.18 -11.72
N GLN A 62 -7.65 4.23 -11.43
CA GLN A 62 -6.78 3.04 -11.51
C GLN A 62 -6.60 2.32 -10.16
N GLY A 63 -7.31 2.76 -9.11
CA GLY A 63 -7.09 2.29 -7.75
C GLY A 63 -5.84 2.89 -7.13
N GLY A 64 -5.23 2.15 -6.21
CA GLY A 64 -4.11 2.67 -5.44
C GLY A 64 -3.46 1.65 -4.53
N PHE A 65 -2.69 2.15 -3.58
CA PHE A 65 -1.98 1.34 -2.60
C PHE A 65 -2.14 1.92 -1.20
N LEU A 66 -2.57 1.13 -0.22
CA LEU A 66 -2.54 1.54 1.18
C LEU A 66 -1.22 1.13 1.81
N VAL A 67 -0.46 2.11 2.31
CA VAL A 67 0.79 1.83 3.03
C VAL A 67 0.48 1.55 4.50
N VAL A 68 0.82 0.34 4.93
CA VAL A 68 0.64 -0.15 6.31
C VAL A 68 1.94 -0.70 6.84
N ASP A 69 2.11 -0.72 8.16
CA ASP A 69 3.17 -1.52 8.76
C ASP A 69 2.75 -3.00 8.89
N ALA A 70 3.70 -3.88 9.20
CA ALA A 70 3.45 -5.31 9.33
C ALA A 70 2.44 -5.67 10.44
N GLN A 71 2.32 -4.84 11.48
CA GLN A 71 1.38 -5.06 12.58
C GLN A 71 -0.06 -4.70 12.17
N GLU A 72 -0.22 -3.56 11.50
CA GLU A 72 -1.47 -3.14 10.87
C GLU A 72 -1.91 -4.16 9.82
N PHE A 73 -1.00 -4.61 8.95
CA PHE A 73 -1.27 -5.63 7.93
C PHE A 73 -1.83 -6.93 8.52
N ALA A 74 -1.28 -7.39 9.65
CA ALA A 74 -1.76 -8.60 10.34
C ALA A 74 -3.18 -8.46 10.91
N SER A 75 -3.72 -7.24 10.98
CA SER A 75 -5.07 -6.95 11.49
C SER A 75 -6.13 -6.76 10.38
N VAL A 76 -5.74 -6.88 9.10
CA VAL A 76 -6.59 -6.75 7.89
C VAL A 76 -7.13 -8.09 7.41
#